data_AF-J2NMH6-F1
#
_entry.id   AF-J2NMH6-F1
#
_cell.length_a   1.000
_cell.length_b   1.000
_cell.length_c   1.000
_cell.angle_alpha   90.00
_cell.angle_beta   90.00
_cell.angle_gamma   90.00
#
_symmetry.space_group_name_H-M   'P 1'
#
loop_
_entity.id
_entity.type
_entity.pdbx_description
1 polymer ?
#
loop_
_entity_poly.entity_id
_entity_poly.type
_entity_poly.pdbx_seq_one_letter_code
_entity_poly.pdbx_strand_id
1 'polypeptide(L)' 'MIDVDGSERRAKSEYVMKIGLLLETGRLDKTEAAQKLGLSEAELDEMLRGKFRDLTVAKISEYLNLLLDTRS' A
#
# COMPACT_ATOMS: atom_id res chain seq x y z
N MET A 1 25.53 -11.82 7.23
CA MET A 1 24.24 -12.28 6.70
C MET A 1 23.28 -11.11 6.83
N ILE A 2 22.94 -10.44 5.72
CA ILE A 2 21.94 -9.37 5.74
C ILE A 2 20.62 -10.05 6.07
N ASP A 3 19.93 -9.58 7.11
CA ASP A 3 18.58 -10.00 7.44
C ASP A 3 17.66 -9.61 6.26
N VAL A 4 17.45 -10.58 5.36
CA VAL A 4 16.67 -10.43 4.13
C VAL A 4 15.22 -10.11 4.49
N ASP A 5 14.71 -10.74 5.55
CA ASP A 5 13.36 -10.58 6.06
C ASP A 5 13.13 -9.16 6.62
N GLY A 6 14.10 -8.64 7.38
CA GLY A 6 14.06 -7.28 7.92
C GLY A 6 14.11 -6.20 6.84
N SER A 7 14.84 -6.45 5.76
CA SER A 7 14.94 -5.53 4.62
C SER A 7 13.67 -5.51 3.79
N GLU A 8 13.08 -6.67 3.54
CA GLU A 8 11.81 -6.78 2.82
C GLU A 8 10.67 -6.13 3.63
N ARG A 9 10.60 -6.39 4.95
CA ARG A 9 9.56 -5.82 5.81
C ARG A 9 9.64 -4.30 5.90
N ARG A 10 10.84 -3.73 5.91
CA ARG A 10 11.05 -2.27 5.82
C ARG A 10 10.52 -1.72 4.50
N ALA A 11 10.89 -2.33 3.37
CA ALA A 11 10.42 -1.90 2.06
C ALA A 11 8.89 -1.94 1.96
N LYS A 12 8.24 -3.03 2.40
CA LYS A 12 6.76 -3.12 2.45
C LYS A 12 6.16 -1.98 3.28
N SER A 13 6.72 -1.72 4.47
CA SER A 13 6.24 -0.67 5.36
C SER A 13 6.35 0.71 4.73
N GLU A 14 7.45 1.01 4.03
CA GLU A 14 7.64 2.29 3.34
C GLU A 14 6.59 2.53 2.25
N TYR A 15 6.25 1.51 1.45
CA TYR A 15 5.20 1.62 0.44
C TYR A 15 3.81 1.82 1.07
N VAL A 16 3.49 1.04 2.11
CA VAL A 16 2.21 1.17 2.82
C VAL A 16 2.07 2.55 3.47
N MET A 17 3.15 3.09 4.05
CA MET A 17 3.14 4.46 4.61
C MET A 17 2.83 5.52 3.55
N LYS A 18 3.40 5.39 2.34
CA LYS A 18 3.11 6.31 1.23
C LYS A 18 1.65 6.22 0.79
N ILE A 19 1.07 5.02 0.74
CA ILE A 19 -0.35 4.82 0.46
C ILE A 19 -1.21 5.46 1.55
N GLY A 20 -0.90 5.23 2.83
CA GLY A 20 -1.60 5.84 3.96
C GLY A 20 -1.58 7.36 3.91
N LEU A 21 -0.44 7.96 3.56
CA LEU A 21 -0.33 9.42 3.41
C LEU A 21 -1.20 9.98 2.27
N LEU A 22 -1.35 9.26 1.16
CA LEU A 22 -2.24 9.69 0.08
C LEU A 22 -3.71 9.76 0.53
N LEU A 23 -4.13 8.82 1.38
CA LEU A 23 -5.48 8.79 1.96
C LEU A 23 -5.66 9.87 3.03
N GLU A 24 -4.70 10.01 3.94
CA GLU A 24 -4.75 10.99 5.04
C GLU A 24 -4.76 12.44 4.52
N THR A 25 -4.01 12.71 3.44
CA THR A 25 -3.99 14.03 2.80
C THR A 25 -5.28 14.38 2.04
N GLY A 26 -6.25 13.46 2.00
CA GLY A 26 -7.51 13.64 1.26
C GLY A 26 -7.32 13.73 -0.24
N ARG A 27 -6.15 13.36 -0.76
CA ARG A 27 -5.85 13.36 -2.20
C ARG A 27 -6.57 12.23 -2.92
N LEU A 28 -7.01 11.22 -2.18
CA LEU A 28 -7.72 10.06 -2.67
C LEU A 28 -8.71 9.59 -1.60
N ASP A 29 -9.94 9.34 -2.00
CA ASP A 29 -10.93 8.72 -1.12
C ASP A 29 -10.59 7.24 -0.88
N LYS A 30 -10.90 6.72 0.32
CA LYS A 30 -10.56 5.34 0.69
C LYS A 30 -11.35 4.31 -0.12
N THR A 31 -12.63 4.57 -0.41
CA THR A 31 -13.45 3.69 -1.24
C THR A 31 -12.91 3.66 -2.67
N GLU A 32 -12.56 4.83 -3.23
CA GLU A 32 -11.94 4.92 -4.56
C GLU A 32 -10.59 4.18 -4.61
N ALA A 33 -9.76 4.35 -3.58
CA ALA A 33 -8.50 3.64 -3.46
C ALA A 33 -8.69 2.13 -3.44
N ALA A 34 -9.59 1.63 -2.58
CA ALA A 34 -9.87 0.20 -2.47
C ALA A 34 -10.32 -0.38 -3.83
N GLN A 35 -11.24 0.30 -4.52
CA GLN A 35 -11.68 -0.08 -5.86
C GLN A 35 -10.54 -0.12 -6.87
N LYS A 36 -9.68 0.92 -6.89
CA LYS A 36 -8.56 1.00 -7.83
C LYS A 36 -7.51 -0.08 -7.59
N LEU A 37 -7.34 -0.50 -6.34
CA LEU A 37 -6.41 -1.56 -5.96
C LEU A 37 -7.00 -2.97 -6.14
N GLY A 38 -8.29 -3.09 -6.49
CA GLY A 38 -9.00 -4.36 -6.53
C GLY A 38 -9.15 -5.01 -5.15
N LEU A 39 -9.24 -4.19 -4.10
CA LEU A 39 -9.38 -4.59 -2.71
C LEU A 39 -10.75 -4.17 -2.16
N SER A 40 -11.21 -4.86 -1.14
CA SER A 40 -12.22 -4.31 -0.23
C SER A 40 -11.60 -3.24 0.67
N GLU A 41 -12.42 -2.34 1.21
CA GLU A 41 -11.95 -1.34 2.19
C GLU A 41 -11.38 -1.99 3.46
N ALA A 42 -11.87 -3.17 3.83
CA ALA A 42 -11.36 -3.93 4.96
C ALA A 42 -9.95 -4.48 4.69
N GLU A 43 -9.68 -5.00 3.49
CA GLU A 43 -8.34 -5.45 3.10
C GLU A 43 -7.36 -4.27 3.03
N LEU A 44 -7.82 -3.12 2.54
CA LEU A 44 -7.04 -1.89 2.56
C LEU A 44 -6.70 -1.45 4.00
N ASP A 45 -7.65 -1.49 4.93
CA ASP A 45 -7.40 -1.19 6.35
C ASP A 45 -6.39 -2.15 6.98
N GLU A 46 -6.53 -3.44 6.73
CA GLU A 46 -5.65 -4.46 7.28
C GLU A 46 -4.22 -4.27 6.75
N MET A 47 -4.07 -3.95 5.46
CA MET A 47 -2.78 -3.56 4.87
C MET A 47 -2.21 -2.32 5.58
N LEU A 48 -2.99 -1.25 5.73
CA LEU A 48 -2.55 -0.01 6.42
C LEU A 48 -2.16 -0.24 7.88
N ARG A 49 -2.78 -1.23 8.54
CA ARG A 49 -2.44 -1.68 9.90
C ARG A 49 -1.23 -2.60 9.98
N GLY A 50 -0.56 -2.87 8.85
CA GLY A 50 0.64 -3.70 8.80
C GLY A 50 0.40 -5.17 8.49
N LYS A 51 -0.84 -5.58 8.18
CA LYS A 51 -1.20 -6.97 7.88
C LYS A 51 -1.08 -7.25 6.38
N PHE A 52 0.16 -7.20 5.88
CA PHE A 52 0.52 -7.39 4.48
C PHE A 52 1.50 -8.54 4.26
N ARG A 53 1.48 -9.55 5.14
CA ARG A 53 2.43 -10.66 5.10
C ARG A 53 2.39 -11.42 3.77
N ASP A 54 1.18 -11.60 3.23
CA ASP A 54 0.95 -12.34 1.98
C ASP A 54 1.19 -11.49 0.72
N LEU A 55 1.45 -10.19 0.89
CA LEU A 55 1.77 -9.27 -0.22
C LEU A 55 3.29 -9.18 -0.39
N THR A 56 3.74 -9.24 -1.64
CA THR A 56 5.15 -8.99 -2.00
C THR A 56 5.43 -7.50 -2.06
N VAL A 57 6.70 -7.09 -1.91
CA VAL A 57 7.12 -5.70 -2.12
C VAL A 57 6.69 -5.18 -3.49
N ALA A 58 6.81 -6.01 -4.53
CA ALA A 58 6.40 -5.67 -5.89
C ALA A 58 4.90 -5.35 -5.97
N LYS A 59 4.05 -6.14 -5.29
CA LYS A 59 2.60 -5.92 -5.30
C LYS A 59 2.20 -4.61 -4.62
N ILE A 60 2.81 -4.29 -3.48
CA ILE A 60 2.53 -3.03 -2.77
C ILE A 60 3.06 -1.81 -3.55
N SER A 61 4.22 -1.97 -4.21
CA SER A 61 4.73 -0.93 -5.12
C SER A 61 3.81 -0.70 -6.31
N GLU A 62 3.23 -1.76 -6.89
CA GLU A 62 2.24 -1.66 -7.97
C GLU A 62 1.00 -0.89 -7.49
N TYR A 63 0.51 -1.19 -6.29
CA TYR A 63 -0.59 -0.43 -5.68
C TYR A 63 -0.27 1.06 -5.55
N LEU A 64 0.92 1.42 -5.04
CA LEU A 64 1.31 2.81 -4.96
C LEU A 64 1.32 3.49 -6.35
N ASN A 65 1.87 2.81 -7.36
CA ASN A 65 1.90 3.34 -8.73
C ASN A 65 0.48 3.56 -9.28
N LEU A 66 -0.43 2.60 -9.08
CA LEU A 66 -1.84 2.75 -9.48
C LEU A 66 -2.48 3.98 -8.84
N LEU A 67 -2.23 4.25 -7.54
CA LEU A 67 -2.79 5.43 -6.88
C LEU A 67 -2.16 6.75 -7.35
N LEU A 68 -0.90 6.73 -7.77
CA LEU A 68 -0.21 7.93 -8.28
C LEU A 68 -0.58 8.25 -9.73
N ASP A 69 -0.91 7.24 -10.54
CA ASP A 69 -1.27 7.36 -11.96
C ASP A 69 -2.66 7.99 -12.19
N THR A 70 -3.34 8.43 -11.12
CA THR A 70 -4.57 9.24 -11.19
C THR A 70 -4.32 10.69 -11.68
N ARG A 71 -3.14 10.96 -12.25
CA ARG A 71 -2.80 12.20 -12.97
C ARG A 71 -2.75 11.91 -14.47
N SER A 72 -3.91 11.77 -15.10
CA SER A 72 -4.09 12.02 -16.52
C SER A 72 -5.43 12.71 -16.78
#